data_AF-A0A2S3QJ89-F1
#
_entry.id   AF-A0A2S3QJ89-F1
#
_cell.length_a   1.000
_cell.length_b   1.000
_cell.length_c   1.000
_cell.angle_alpha   90.00
_cell.angle_beta   90.00
_cell.angle_gamma   90.00
#
_symmetry.space_group_name_H-M   'P 1'
#
loop_
_entity.id
_entity.type
_entity.pdbx_description
1 polymer ?
#
loop_
_entity_poly.entity_id
_entity_poly.type
_entity_poly.pdbx_seq_one_letter_code
_entity_poly.pdbx_strand_id
1 'polypeptide(L)'
;MTWQEALQEAVIERNLAEHAFMQSDPDFCDYHIYQLHAAEEKVRLIIRQAREAMGYHPALPPSLSAALMTPASVYEGTSEEDET
;
A
#
# COMPACT_ATOMS: atom_id res chain seq x y z
N MET A 1 -16.45 -5.78 13.21
CA MET A 1 -16.40 -6.08 11.77
C MET A 1 -15.14 -6.87 11.50
N THR A 2 -15.25 -8.07 10.94
CA THR A 2 -14.08 -8.88 10.57
C THR A 2 -13.52 -8.42 9.23
N TRP A 3 -12.27 -8.76 8.90
CA TRP A 3 -11.70 -8.46 7.57
C TRP A 3 -12.46 -9.18 6.44
N GLN A 4 -13.14 -10.29 6.75
CA GLN A 4 -13.95 -11.05 5.80
C GLN A 4 -15.22 -10.28 5.42
N GLU A 5 -15.92 -9.72 6.40
CA GLU A 5 -17.09 -8.87 6.20
C GLU A 5 -16.71 -7.61 5.41
N ALA A 6 -15.62 -6.94 5.80
CA ALA A 6 -15.13 -5.75 5.10
C ALA A 6 -14.75 -6.07 3.64
N LEU A 7 -14.13 -7.21 3.38
CA LEU A 7 -13.77 -7.64 2.02
C LEU A 7 -15.02 -7.91 1.19
N GLN A 8 -16.02 -8.58 1.76
CA GLN A 8 -17.27 -8.85 1.06
C GLN A 8 -17.98 -7.55 0.67
N GLU A 9 -18.07 -6.59 1.57
CA GLU A 9 -18.67 -5.28 1.27
C GLU A 9 -17.89 -4.52 0.20
N ALA A 10 -16.55 -4.51 0.28
CA ALA A 10 -15.71 -3.83 -0.71
C ALA A 10 -15.82 -4.46 -2.12
N VAL A 11 -15.98 -5.78 -2.21
CA VAL A 11 -16.21 -6.46 -3.49
C VAL A 11 -17.58 -6.10 -4.06
N ILE A 12 -18.62 -6.03 -3.23
CA ILE A 12 -19.95 -5.58 -3.65
C ILE A 12 -19.88 -4.14 -4.19
N GLU A 13 -19.22 -3.25 -3.48
CA GLU A 13 -19.03 -1.85 -3.89
C GLU A 13 -18.26 -1.75 -5.22
N ARG A 14 -17.19 -2.53 -5.41
CA ARG A 14 -16.45 -2.59 -6.67
C ARG A 14 -17.32 -3.06 -7.83
N ASN A 15 -18.16 -4.07 -7.62
CA ASN A 15 -19.08 -4.57 -8.65
C ASN A 15 -20.15 -3.53 -8.99
N LEU A 16 -20.66 -2.79 -8.01
CA LEU A 16 -21.60 -1.70 -8.25
C LEU A 16 -20.95 -0.57 -9.05
N ALA A 17 -19.70 -0.20 -8.75
CA ALA A 17 -18.96 0.80 -9.50
C ALA A 17 -18.72 0.37 -10.96
N GLU A 18 -18.40 -0.92 -11.18
CA GLU A 18 -18.23 -1.49 -12.52
C GLU A 18 -19.55 -1.46 -13.31
N HIS A 19 -20.67 -1.86 -12.69
CA HIS A 19 -21.99 -1.75 -13.32
C HIS A 19 -22.36 -0.30 -13.64
N ALA A 20 -22.06 0.64 -12.75
CA ALA A 20 -22.31 2.06 -12.97
C ALA A 20 -21.48 2.60 -14.15
N PHE A 21 -20.21 2.20 -14.28
CA PHE A 21 -19.39 2.55 -15.43
C PHE A 21 -19.97 2.02 -16.74
N MET A 22 -20.39 0.75 -16.77
CA MET A 22 -20.96 0.12 -17.98
C MET A 22 -22.27 0.78 -18.45
N GLN A 23 -22.99 1.44 -17.54
CA GLN A 23 -24.22 2.17 -17.83
C GLN A 23 -24.02 3.69 -17.97
N SER A 24 -22.79 4.17 -17.78
CA SER A 24 -22.51 5.60 -17.78
C SER A 24 -22.58 6.20 -19.17
N ASP A 25 -22.99 7.45 -19.23
CA ASP A 25 -22.89 8.26 -20.43
C ASP A 25 -21.40 8.54 -20.71
N PRO A 26 -20.95 8.45 -21.98
CA PRO A 26 -19.57 8.76 -22.37
C PRO A 26 -19.00 10.06 -21.80
N ASP A 27 -19.84 11.10 -21.63
CA ASP A 27 -19.42 12.40 -21.11
C ASP A 27 -19.00 12.35 -19.62
N PHE A 28 -19.36 11.28 -18.91
CA PHE A 28 -19.06 11.08 -17.48
C PHE A 28 -18.18 9.86 -17.21
N CYS A 29 -17.65 9.20 -18.24
CA CYS A 29 -16.81 8.01 -18.11
C CYS A 29 -15.65 8.21 -17.13
N ASP A 30 -14.96 9.36 -17.18
CA ASP A 30 -13.80 9.65 -16.34
C ASP A 30 -14.14 9.62 -14.84
N TYR A 31 -15.31 10.15 -14.47
CA TYR A 31 -15.80 10.10 -13.10
C TYR A 31 -16.03 8.65 -12.64
N HIS A 32 -16.65 7.83 -13.49
CA HIS A 32 -16.92 6.43 -13.17
C HIS A 32 -15.65 5.57 -13.14
N ILE A 33 -14.66 5.88 -13.98
CA ILE A 33 -13.33 5.26 -13.96
C ILE A 33 -12.63 5.55 -12.61
N TYR A 34 -12.66 6.80 -12.15
CA TYR A 34 -12.09 7.16 -10.85
C TYR A 34 -12.75 6.38 -9.70
N GLN A 35 -14.09 6.30 -9.70
CA GLN A 35 -14.83 5.55 -8.69
C GLN A 35 -14.49 4.06 -8.70
N LEU A 36 -14.39 3.46 -9.90
CA LEU A 36 -14.02 2.07 -10.03
C LEU A 36 -12.60 1.82 -9.49
N HIS A 37 -11.64 2.66 -9.83
CA HIS A 37 -10.27 2.55 -9.29
C HIS A 37 -10.21 2.70 -7.77
N ALA A 38 -10.98 3.63 -7.20
CA ALA A 38 -11.06 3.80 -5.75
C ALA A 38 -11.62 2.55 -5.06
N ALA A 39 -12.67 1.95 -5.61
CA ALA A 39 -13.25 0.71 -5.08
C ALA A 39 -12.29 -0.48 -5.19
N GLU A 40 -11.54 -0.59 -6.29
CA GLU A 40 -10.50 -1.61 -6.43
C GLU A 40 -9.37 -1.45 -5.42
N GLU A 41 -8.92 -0.22 -5.16
CA GLU A 41 -7.86 0.03 -4.19
C GLU A 41 -8.31 -0.29 -2.77
N LYS A 42 -9.58 -0.02 -2.44
CA LYS A 42 -10.18 -0.43 -1.16
C LYS A 42 -10.09 -1.95 -0.97
N VAL A 43 -10.42 -2.74 -1.98
CA VAL A 43 -10.26 -4.20 -1.95
C VAL A 43 -8.80 -4.60 -1.71
N ARG A 44 -7.84 -3.99 -2.42
CA ARG A 44 -6.40 -4.28 -2.25
C ARG A 44 -5.91 -3.99 -0.83
N LEU A 45 -6.34 -2.87 -0.25
CA LEU A 45 -5.98 -2.48 1.11
C LEU A 45 -6.49 -3.48 2.15
N ILE A 46 -7.74 -3.93 2.03
CA ILE A 46 -8.32 -4.91 2.95
C ILE A 46 -7.57 -6.24 2.86
N ILE A 47 -7.22 -6.70 1.64
CA ILE A 47 -6.42 -7.91 1.44
C ILE A 47 -5.03 -7.75 2.09
N ARG A 48 -4.40 -6.57 1.99
CA ARG A 48 -3.12 -6.31 2.65
C ARG A 48 -3.25 -6.41 4.17
N GLN A 49 -4.26 -5.77 4.75
CA GLN A 49 -4.52 -5.83 6.19
C GLN A 49 -4.84 -7.26 6.65
N ALA A 50 -5.60 -8.03 5.87
CA ALA A 50 -5.89 -9.42 6.16
C ALA A 50 -4.61 -10.29 6.15
N ARG A 51 -3.71 -10.06 5.19
CA ARG A 51 -2.41 -10.73 5.12
C ARG A 51 -1.55 -10.42 6.34
N GLU A 52 -1.45 -9.14 6.72
CA GLU A 52 -0.72 -8.71 7.92
C GLU A 52 -1.29 -9.36 9.19
N ALA A 53 -2.62 -9.40 9.34
CA ALA A 53 -3.29 -10.06 10.46
C ALA A 53 -3.03 -11.57 10.53
N MET A 54 -2.76 -12.22 9.38
CA MET A 54 -2.39 -13.63 9.29
C MET A 54 -0.88 -13.88 9.42
N GLY A 55 -0.07 -12.84 9.67
CA GLY A 55 1.38 -12.94 9.79
C GLY A 55 2.13 -13.00 8.45
N TYR A 56 1.45 -12.76 7.33
CA TYR A 56 2.10 -12.60 6.03
C TYR A 56 2.65 -11.17 5.91
N HIS A 57 3.89 -10.96 6.34
CA HIS A 57 4.62 -9.77 5.93
C HIS A 57 5.21 -9.98 4.53
N PRO A 58 5.05 -9.02 3.62
CA PRO A 58 5.80 -9.05 2.37
C PRO A 58 7.29 -9.08 2.73
N ALA A 59 8.00 -10.13 2.33
CA ALA A 59 9.44 -10.19 2.49
C ALA A 59 10.01 -8.93 1.83
N LEU A 60 10.70 -8.10 2.62
CA LEU A 60 11.44 -6.97 2.08
C LEU A 60 12.32 -7.49 0.95
N PRO A 61 12.40 -6.80 -0.20
CA PRO A 61 13.36 -7.19 -1.22
C PRO A 61 14.74 -7.27 -0.58
N PRO A 62 15.58 -8.26 -0.94
CA PRO A 62 16.85 -8.50 -0.27
C PRO A 62 17.77 -7.26 -0.26
N SER A 63 17.58 -6.34 -1.22
CA SER A 63 18.26 -5.05 -1.28
C SER A 63 17.96 -4.10 -0.13
N LEU A 64 16.75 -4.13 0.46
CA LEU A 64 16.35 -3.26 1.58
C LEU A 64 16.54 -3.93 2.94
N SER A 65 16.59 -5.27 2.98
CA SER A 65 16.81 -6.02 4.22
C SER A 65 18.25 -5.87 4.72
N ALA A 66 19.23 -5.77 3.82
CA ALA A 66 20.64 -5.56 4.17
C ALA A 66 20.92 -4.15 4.74
N ALA A 67 20.16 -3.13 4.32
CA ALA A 67 20.37 -1.74 4.73
C ALA A 67 20.01 -1.47 6.21
N LEU A 68 19.18 -2.32 6.82
CA LEU A 68 18.73 -2.18 8.22
C LEU A 68 19.62 -2.92 9.23
N MET A 69 20.60 -3.72 8.79
CA MET A 69 21.48 -4.50 9.67
C MET A 69 22.86 -3.86 9.91
N THR A 70 23.17 -2.72 9.28
CA THR A 70 24.38 -1.95 9.61
C THR A 70 24.11 -1.08 10.83
N PRO A 71 24.66 -1.39 12.03
CA PRO A 71 24.75 -0.37 13.06
C PRO A 71 25.58 0.77 12.48
N ALA A 72 25.07 1.99 12.59
CA ALA A 72 25.79 3.20 12.22
C ALA A 72 27.15 3.19 12.95
N SER A 73 28.19 2.78 12.21
CA SER A 73 29.55 2.80 12.68
C SER A 73 29.90 4.26 12.94
N VAL A 74 30.06 4.54 14.23
CA VAL A 74 30.73 5.68 14.86
C VAL A 74 31.59 6.46 13.85
N TYR A 75 31.22 7.72 13.65
CA TYR A 75 32.09 8.71 13.00
C TYR A 75 33.22 9.03 13.99
N GLU A 76 34.24 8.18 14.03
CA GLU A 76 35.54 8.53 14.64
C GLU A 76 36.33 9.28 13.57
N GLY A 77 36.35 10.61 13.72
CA GLY A 77 37.04 11.53 12.82
C GLY A 77 37.67 12.66 13.63
N THR A 78 38.66 12.28 14.45
CA THR A 78 39.90 13.00 14.81
C THR A 78 39.84 14.51 15.01
N SER A 79 39.94 14.90 16.29
CA SER A 79 40.59 16.14 16.73
C SER A 79 42.11 16.00 16.63
N GLU A 80 42.79 16.92 15.94
CA GLU A 80 44.20 17.34 16.11
C GLU A 80 44.21 18.80 15.60
N GLU A 81 44.08 19.80 16.48
CA GLU A 81 45.15 20.54 17.20
C GLU A 81 46.18 21.26 16.31
N ASP A 82 46.22 22.59 16.50
CA ASP A 82 47.26 23.61 16.30
C ASP A 82 48.58 23.27 15.55
N GLU A 83 48.93 24.10 14.56
CA GLU A 83 50.13 24.97 14.56
C GLU A 83 50.43 25.53 13.14
N THR A 84 50.26 26.85 12.95
CA THR A 84 51.28 27.87 12.60
C THR A 84 50.67 29.14 12.00
#